data_AF-A0A081IA79-F1
#
_entry.id   AF-A0A081IA79-F1
#
_cell.length_a   1.000
_cell.length_b   1.000
_cell.length_c   1.000
_cell.angle_alpha   90.00
_cell.angle_beta   90.00
_cell.angle_gamma   90.00
#
_symmetry.space_group_name_H-M   'P 1'
#
loop_
_entity.id
_entity.type
_entity.pdbx_description
1 polymer ?
#
loop_
_entity_poly.entity_id
_entity_poly.type
_entity_poly.pdbx_seq_one_letter_code
_entity_poly.pdbx_strand_id
1 'polypeptide(L)'
;MVNSRYIIEDLYKDIYRLNAYFELDYKDQLTVNENYGQINKYCGSWCESGKENCQNYIQLAICGFIYLLEYLKKYGLEDDKLVEYAILWLSYKLEAAPNKCGIKLNEFYTKYIEKNDDYNKKIKGDENMIYKAIINKKKEFMNISELSKFNNLFNMLFLSYYEIDDESTYCSYYSYYPQQFVRKFEELNNDSNNIKDSLYSQILSTLSDDYKNLKKTYDDTYNYTCGTFPDLPELNPKIPVEKSGINSEQTLGQSSYSIEDLYKEINAIDGYFGEDKDQLKVNKAHKQIDNYCHSWCVSENGDCRDYFQLASCGVNYLLYNLKDKFDSKYDKLVEYAILWLSYKLNQKPKYSSIELNDFYTKYIETNDNYNMEINDNGPTCKEIIDKKKDLMDNNEISKFNYPFSILCTLYNGIKSNKLDCEKYSNHPKLFASNFEELNNDSSIIGNASYRKLLSTLSDDYNNLINNYDNINSCDFPTLSPVKTSSSSSIASKLIPGLSVFAIPAFLGIAYKYSLFGIDKVFQRQYIRNKLKKIKNKMKLNI
;
A
#
# COMPACT_ATOMS: atom_id res chain seq x y z
N MET A 1 -25.16 15.53 -33.26
CA MET A 1 -24.48 15.64 -31.96
C MET A 1 -24.77 14.38 -31.19
N VAL A 2 -23.81 13.46 -31.13
CA VAL A 2 -23.90 12.29 -30.26
C VAL A 2 -23.83 12.82 -28.82
N ASN A 3 -24.80 12.44 -27.98
CA ASN A 3 -24.85 12.88 -26.59
C ASN A 3 -23.58 12.39 -25.87
N SER A 4 -22.84 13.31 -25.24
CA SER A 4 -21.53 13.05 -24.60
C SER A 4 -21.54 11.90 -23.60
N ARG A 5 -22.72 11.57 -23.06
CA ARG A 5 -22.93 10.43 -22.17
C ARG A 5 -22.67 9.08 -22.84
N TYR A 6 -23.29 8.82 -24.00
CA TYR A 6 -23.12 7.56 -24.74
C TYR A 6 -21.67 7.40 -25.22
N ILE A 7 -20.98 8.53 -25.46
CA ILE A 7 -19.58 8.56 -25.86
C ILE A 7 -18.67 7.99 -24.75
N ILE A 8 -18.89 8.38 -23.48
CA ILE A 8 -18.06 7.91 -22.35
C ILE A 8 -18.35 6.45 -22.00
N GLU A 9 -19.62 6.03 -22.06
CA GLU A 9 -19.99 4.63 -21.82
C GLU A 9 -19.36 3.69 -22.86
N ASP A 10 -19.54 3.99 -24.15
CA ASP A 10 -18.94 3.19 -25.22
C ASP A 10 -17.41 3.20 -25.16
N LEU A 11 -16.81 4.35 -24.79
CA LEU A 11 -15.37 4.50 -24.56
C LEU A 11 -14.87 3.50 -23.50
N TYR A 12 -15.49 3.47 -22.31
CA TYR A 12 -15.09 2.55 -21.25
C TYR A 12 -15.30 1.08 -21.62
N LYS A 13 -16.36 0.75 -22.37
CA LYS A 13 -16.58 -0.61 -22.90
C LYS A 13 -15.47 -1.04 -23.86
N ASP A 14 -14.98 -0.14 -24.70
CA ASP A 14 -13.89 -0.48 -25.62
C ASP A 14 -12.52 -0.54 -24.93
N ILE A 15 -12.29 0.28 -23.90
CA ILE A 15 -11.15 0.12 -22.98
C ILE A 15 -11.22 -1.25 -22.28
N TYR A 16 -12.41 -1.72 -21.90
CA TYR A 16 -12.66 -3.07 -21.36
C TYR A 16 -12.28 -4.18 -22.32
N ARG A 17 -12.77 -4.10 -23.55
CA ARG A 17 -12.43 -5.09 -24.58
C ARG A 17 -10.93 -5.15 -24.82
N LEU A 18 -10.25 -4.01 -24.87
CA LEU A 18 -8.80 -3.97 -24.95
C LEU A 18 -8.15 -4.57 -23.71
N ASN A 19 -8.65 -4.28 -22.52
CA ASN A 19 -8.09 -4.84 -21.29
C ASN A 19 -8.17 -6.38 -21.30
N ALA A 20 -9.28 -6.95 -21.79
CA ALA A 20 -9.50 -8.38 -21.91
C ALA A 20 -8.75 -9.04 -23.09
N TYR A 21 -8.04 -8.27 -23.92
CA TYR A 21 -7.23 -8.81 -25.01
C TYR A 21 -6.00 -9.58 -24.51
N PHE A 22 -5.40 -9.16 -23.39
CA PHE A 22 -4.31 -9.90 -22.76
C PHE A 22 -4.31 -9.76 -21.25
N GLU A 23 -4.03 -10.87 -20.56
CA GLU A 23 -3.99 -10.96 -19.12
C GLU A 23 -3.00 -12.03 -18.66
N LEU A 24 -2.81 -12.15 -17.35
CA LEU A 24 -2.05 -13.22 -16.74
C LEU A 24 -3.01 -14.27 -16.20
N ASP A 25 -2.77 -15.54 -16.52
CA ASP A 25 -3.50 -16.63 -15.90
C ASP A 25 -3.07 -16.87 -14.43
N TYR A 26 -3.72 -17.80 -13.77
CA TYR A 26 -3.44 -18.18 -12.37
C TYR A 26 -2.04 -18.79 -12.13
N LYS A 27 -1.24 -18.96 -13.18
CA LYS A 27 0.16 -19.43 -13.15
C LYS A 27 1.13 -18.34 -13.64
N ASP A 28 0.68 -17.08 -13.67
CA ASP A 28 1.43 -15.92 -14.18
C ASP A 28 1.82 -16.05 -15.67
N GLN A 29 1.10 -16.86 -16.44
CA GLN A 29 1.34 -17.02 -17.88
C GLN A 29 0.52 -16.00 -18.66
N LEU A 30 1.19 -15.30 -19.58
CA LEU A 30 0.56 -14.36 -20.48
C LEU A 30 -0.37 -15.10 -21.44
N THR A 31 -1.66 -14.77 -21.38
CA THR A 31 -2.68 -15.24 -22.32
C THR A 31 -3.10 -14.07 -23.22
N VAL A 32 -3.40 -14.40 -24.49
CA VAL A 32 -3.93 -13.43 -25.46
C VAL A 32 -5.26 -13.98 -25.95
N ASN A 33 -6.29 -13.15 -25.91
CA ASN A 33 -7.62 -13.49 -26.35
C ASN A 33 -7.79 -13.12 -27.83
N GLU A 34 -7.72 -14.14 -28.69
CA GLU A 34 -7.80 -13.98 -30.15
C GLU A 34 -9.13 -13.36 -30.64
N ASN A 35 -10.19 -13.41 -29.82
CA ASN A 35 -11.48 -12.80 -30.15
C ASN A 35 -11.40 -11.27 -30.30
N TYR A 36 -10.37 -10.63 -29.73
CA TYR A 36 -10.11 -9.19 -29.87
C TYR A 36 -9.00 -8.88 -30.90
N GLY A 37 -8.83 -9.74 -31.91
CA GLY A 37 -7.75 -9.69 -32.91
C GLY A 37 -7.64 -8.41 -33.77
N GLN A 38 -8.50 -7.40 -33.58
CA GLN A 38 -8.31 -6.08 -34.19
C GLN A 38 -7.01 -5.39 -33.71
N ILE A 39 -6.60 -5.68 -32.47
CA ILE A 39 -5.36 -5.15 -31.87
C ILE A 39 -4.12 -5.79 -32.51
N ASN A 40 -4.23 -7.02 -33.03
CA ASN A 40 -3.12 -7.72 -33.70
C ASN A 40 -2.53 -6.90 -34.88
N LYS A 41 -3.35 -6.05 -35.53
CA LYS A 41 -2.90 -5.16 -36.61
C LYS A 41 -1.84 -4.15 -36.16
N TYR A 42 -1.82 -3.83 -34.87
CA TYR A 42 -0.88 -2.91 -34.22
C TYR A 42 0.31 -3.65 -33.60
N CYS A 43 0.22 -4.98 -33.45
CA CYS A 43 1.26 -5.81 -32.85
C CYS A 43 2.18 -6.54 -33.84
N GLY A 44 1.89 -6.56 -35.15
CA GLY A 44 2.77 -7.20 -36.13
C GLY A 44 3.04 -8.69 -35.84
N SER A 45 4.28 -9.15 -36.04
CA SER A 45 4.71 -10.55 -35.82
C SER A 45 4.99 -10.91 -34.35
N TRP A 46 4.70 -10.02 -33.40
CA TRP A 46 5.06 -10.17 -31.98
C TRP A 46 3.99 -10.91 -31.15
N CYS A 47 3.04 -11.57 -31.82
CA CYS A 47 1.88 -12.23 -31.22
C CYS A 47 2.09 -13.74 -31.02
N GLU A 48 3.21 -14.18 -30.44
CA GLU A 48 3.38 -15.60 -30.11
C GLU A 48 3.19 -15.85 -28.62
N SER A 49 2.14 -16.61 -28.29
CA SER A 49 1.91 -17.19 -26.98
C SER A 49 3.08 -18.10 -26.59
N GLY A 50 3.70 -17.90 -25.42
CA GLY A 50 4.86 -18.68 -24.99
C GLY A 50 5.27 -18.40 -23.54
N LYS A 51 6.22 -19.21 -23.02
CA LYS A 51 6.69 -19.10 -21.63
C LYS A 51 7.29 -17.71 -21.34
N GLU A 52 6.54 -16.95 -20.55
CA GLU A 52 7.00 -16.01 -19.53
C GLU A 52 8.32 -15.27 -19.81
N ASN A 53 8.30 -14.27 -20.69
CA ASN A 53 9.29 -13.19 -20.68
C ASN A 53 8.56 -11.83 -20.62
N CYS A 54 9.10 -10.88 -19.86
CA CYS A 54 8.52 -9.54 -19.75
C CYS A 54 8.42 -8.82 -21.08
N GLN A 55 9.24 -9.23 -22.04
CA GLN A 55 9.28 -8.69 -23.38
C GLN A 55 7.94 -8.81 -24.10
N ASN A 56 7.27 -9.96 -24.04
CA ASN A 56 5.96 -10.14 -24.68
C ASN A 56 4.88 -9.26 -24.04
N TYR A 57 4.84 -9.18 -22.70
CA TYR A 57 3.89 -8.31 -21.99
C TYR A 57 4.09 -6.83 -22.36
N ILE A 58 5.35 -6.38 -22.33
CA ILE A 58 5.73 -5.02 -22.70
C ILE A 58 5.28 -4.71 -24.13
N GLN A 59 5.51 -5.62 -25.07
CA GLN A 59 5.10 -5.43 -26.46
C GLN A 59 3.58 -5.29 -26.60
N LEU A 60 2.79 -6.14 -25.94
CA LEU A 60 1.33 -6.03 -25.95
C LEU A 60 0.83 -4.73 -25.30
N ALA A 61 1.48 -4.29 -24.22
CA ALA A 61 1.18 -3.01 -23.59
C ALA A 61 1.47 -1.81 -24.52
N ILE A 62 2.57 -1.84 -25.28
CA ILE A 62 2.85 -0.84 -26.32
C ILE A 62 1.76 -0.86 -27.39
N CYS A 63 1.39 -2.03 -27.90
CA CYS A 63 0.34 -2.14 -28.91
C CYS A 63 -0.97 -1.57 -28.42
N GLY A 64 -1.39 -1.93 -27.20
CA GLY A 64 -2.64 -1.48 -26.63
C GLY A 64 -2.66 0.02 -26.42
N PHE A 65 -1.54 0.61 -25.99
CA PHE A 65 -1.41 2.06 -25.85
C PHE A 65 -1.56 2.78 -27.20
N ILE A 66 -0.88 2.30 -28.24
CA ILE A 66 -0.99 2.85 -29.60
C ILE A 66 -2.42 2.66 -30.14
N TYR A 67 -2.99 1.48 -29.94
CA TYR A 67 -4.36 1.16 -30.34
C TYR A 67 -5.36 2.13 -29.70
N LEU A 68 -5.27 2.41 -28.40
CA LEU A 68 -6.16 3.39 -27.75
C LEU A 68 -6.04 4.77 -28.40
N LEU A 69 -4.83 5.21 -28.70
CA LEU A 69 -4.61 6.53 -29.28
C LEU A 69 -5.19 6.69 -30.70
N GLU A 70 -5.25 5.62 -31.51
CA GLU A 70 -5.95 5.68 -32.81
C GLU A 70 -7.44 5.39 -32.67
N TYR A 71 -7.79 4.31 -31.98
CA TYR A 71 -9.13 3.76 -31.98
C TYR A 71 -10.11 4.64 -31.23
N LEU A 72 -9.69 5.23 -30.09
CA LEU A 72 -10.55 6.10 -29.31
C LEU A 72 -10.86 7.43 -30.02
N LYS A 73 -10.13 7.81 -31.09
CA LYS A 73 -10.46 9.02 -31.87
C LYS A 73 -11.84 8.97 -32.50
N LYS A 74 -12.39 7.79 -32.75
CA LYS A 74 -13.75 7.63 -33.29
C LYS A 74 -14.84 8.27 -32.41
N TYR A 75 -14.53 8.50 -31.12
CA TYR A 75 -15.39 9.14 -30.15
C TYR A 75 -15.36 10.68 -30.21
N GLY A 76 -14.48 11.27 -31.01
CA GLY A 76 -14.37 12.73 -31.16
C GLY A 76 -13.90 13.44 -29.89
N LEU A 77 -13.15 12.74 -29.03
CA LEU A 77 -12.53 13.33 -27.83
C LEU A 77 -11.44 14.32 -28.22
N GLU A 78 -11.24 15.35 -27.40
CA GLU A 78 -10.05 16.18 -27.47
C GLU A 78 -8.79 15.31 -27.28
N ASP A 79 -7.74 15.61 -28.03
CA ASP A 79 -6.46 14.88 -27.97
C ASP A 79 -5.97 14.67 -26.54
N ASP A 80 -6.07 15.72 -25.72
CA ASP A 80 -5.56 15.76 -24.36
C ASP A 80 -6.31 14.78 -23.45
N LYS A 81 -7.63 14.67 -23.62
CA LYS A 81 -8.50 13.69 -22.94
C LYS A 81 -8.20 12.27 -23.41
N LEU A 82 -8.02 12.08 -24.72
CA LEU A 82 -7.69 10.77 -25.31
C LEU A 82 -6.34 10.23 -24.79
N VAL A 83 -5.31 11.08 -24.72
CA VAL A 83 -4.01 10.69 -24.14
C VAL A 83 -4.13 10.39 -22.66
N GLU A 84 -4.92 11.15 -21.93
CA GLU A 84 -5.15 10.92 -20.50
C GLU A 84 -5.72 9.53 -20.24
N TYR A 85 -6.75 9.10 -20.97
CA TYR A 85 -7.29 7.73 -20.85
C TYR A 85 -6.28 6.65 -21.26
N ALA A 86 -5.49 6.88 -22.32
CA ALA A 86 -4.44 5.95 -22.73
C ALA A 86 -3.35 5.81 -21.65
N ILE A 87 -2.97 6.92 -21.00
CA ILE A 87 -2.01 6.93 -19.89
C ILE A 87 -2.56 6.18 -18.68
N LEU A 88 -3.81 6.43 -18.28
CA LEU A 88 -4.46 5.74 -17.17
C LEU A 88 -4.56 4.23 -17.41
N TRP A 89 -4.95 3.81 -18.61
CA TRP A 89 -4.97 2.40 -18.99
C TRP A 89 -3.58 1.76 -18.95
N LEU A 90 -2.56 2.45 -19.47
CA LEU A 90 -1.19 1.93 -19.47
C LEU A 90 -0.64 1.83 -18.04
N SER A 91 -0.90 2.84 -17.20
CA SER A 91 -0.58 2.82 -15.77
C SER A 91 -1.18 1.59 -15.08
N TYR A 92 -2.48 1.37 -15.27
CA TYR A 92 -3.19 0.21 -14.75
C TYR A 92 -2.59 -1.13 -15.23
N LYS A 93 -2.28 -1.24 -16.52
CA LYS A 93 -1.64 -2.44 -17.08
C LYS A 93 -0.25 -2.68 -16.51
N LEU A 94 0.58 -1.67 -16.36
CA LEU A 94 1.93 -1.84 -15.81
C LEU A 94 1.91 -2.27 -14.33
N GLU A 95 0.92 -1.81 -13.56
CA GLU A 95 0.70 -2.31 -12.19
C GLU A 95 0.28 -3.79 -12.17
N ALA A 96 -0.50 -4.22 -13.16
CA ALA A 96 -0.92 -5.62 -13.34
C ALA A 96 0.12 -6.50 -14.06
N ALA A 97 1.32 -5.99 -14.36
CA ALA A 97 2.36 -6.75 -15.04
C ALA A 97 3.01 -7.80 -14.12
N PRO A 98 3.62 -8.88 -14.66
CA PRO A 98 4.31 -9.87 -13.83
C PRO A 98 5.37 -9.22 -12.94
N ASN A 99 5.47 -9.66 -11.68
CA ASN A 99 6.39 -9.11 -10.66
C ASN A 99 7.85 -9.00 -11.14
N LYS A 100 8.27 -9.87 -12.05
CA LYS A 100 9.62 -9.88 -12.63
C LYS A 100 9.87 -8.80 -13.69
N CYS A 101 8.87 -8.03 -14.08
CA CYS A 101 8.99 -7.01 -15.11
C CYS A 101 9.45 -5.68 -14.52
N GLY A 102 8.89 -5.25 -13.37
CA GLY A 102 9.45 -4.15 -12.58
C GLY A 102 9.64 -2.82 -13.34
N ILE A 103 8.72 -2.46 -14.25
CA ILE A 103 8.85 -1.25 -15.08
C ILE A 103 7.89 -0.17 -14.58
N LYS A 104 8.44 0.97 -14.16
CA LYS A 104 7.65 2.19 -13.86
C LYS A 104 7.16 2.84 -15.15
N LEU A 105 6.02 3.54 -15.11
CA LEU A 105 5.42 4.15 -16.30
C LEU A 105 6.36 5.08 -17.08
N ASN A 106 7.07 6.00 -16.40
CA ASN A 106 8.02 6.90 -17.06
C ASN A 106 9.18 6.14 -17.72
N GLU A 107 9.70 5.11 -17.05
CA GLU A 107 10.74 4.24 -17.62
C GLU A 107 10.21 3.48 -18.83
N PHE A 108 8.97 2.97 -18.76
CA PHE A 108 8.31 2.31 -19.87
C PHE A 108 8.20 3.24 -21.08
N TYR A 109 7.74 4.46 -20.83
CA TYR A 109 7.58 5.46 -21.87
C TYR A 109 8.90 5.79 -22.56
N THR A 110 9.92 6.15 -21.79
CA THR A 110 11.24 6.55 -22.31
C THR A 110 11.94 5.40 -23.01
N LYS A 111 11.80 4.17 -22.50
CA LYS A 111 12.51 3.00 -23.02
C LYS A 111 11.82 2.38 -24.23
N TYR A 112 10.49 2.36 -24.25
CA TYR A 112 9.71 1.58 -25.20
C TYR A 112 8.80 2.42 -26.10
N ILE A 113 8.13 3.45 -25.56
CA ILE A 113 7.22 4.29 -26.37
C ILE A 113 8.02 5.31 -27.20
N GLU A 114 8.90 6.10 -26.58
CA GLU A 114 9.68 7.13 -27.30
C GLU A 114 10.60 6.54 -28.39
N LYS A 115 11.03 5.30 -28.20
CA LYS A 115 11.92 4.56 -29.12
C LYS A 115 11.18 3.71 -30.14
N ASN A 116 9.85 3.63 -30.07
CA ASN A 116 9.07 2.86 -31.03
C ASN A 116 9.07 3.55 -32.40
N ASP A 117 9.23 2.79 -33.48
CA ASP A 117 9.22 3.32 -34.85
C ASP A 117 7.89 4.02 -35.21
N ASP A 118 6.78 3.64 -34.57
CA ASP A 118 5.46 4.25 -34.74
C ASP A 118 5.32 5.59 -34.01
N TYR A 119 6.15 5.88 -33.02
CA TYR A 119 6.04 7.09 -32.18
C TYR A 119 6.20 8.41 -32.97
N ASN A 120 6.96 8.37 -34.07
CA ASN A 120 7.12 9.52 -34.98
C ASN A 120 6.23 9.42 -36.22
N LYS A 121 5.38 8.40 -36.35
CA LYS A 121 4.45 8.26 -37.47
C LYS A 121 3.24 9.19 -37.30
N LYS A 122 2.63 9.52 -38.43
CA LYS A 122 1.32 10.18 -38.46
C LYS A 122 0.26 9.21 -37.98
N ILE A 123 -0.68 9.70 -37.17
CA ILE A 123 -1.83 8.92 -36.73
C ILE A 123 -2.75 8.71 -37.93
N LYS A 124 -3.15 7.46 -38.19
CA LYS A 124 -4.06 7.17 -39.31
C LYS A 124 -5.39 7.91 -39.13
N GLY A 125 -5.79 8.67 -40.15
CA GLY A 125 -7.02 9.47 -40.13
C GLY A 125 -6.82 10.96 -39.81
N ASP A 126 -5.59 11.39 -39.49
CA ASP A 126 -5.26 12.82 -39.30
C ASP A 126 -3.84 13.13 -39.82
N GLU A 127 -3.76 13.69 -41.04
CA GLU A 127 -2.48 13.91 -41.74
C GLU A 127 -1.57 14.95 -41.09
N ASN A 128 -2.07 15.74 -40.13
CA ASN A 128 -1.32 16.80 -39.48
C ASN A 128 -0.84 16.44 -38.06
N MET A 129 -1.23 15.26 -37.54
CA MET A 129 -0.92 14.86 -36.16
C MET A 129 0.03 13.66 -36.07
N ILE A 130 1.08 13.86 -35.27
CA ILE A 130 2.10 12.85 -34.94
C ILE A 130 1.86 12.37 -33.50
N TYR A 131 1.99 11.07 -33.23
CA TYR A 131 1.84 10.50 -31.88
C TYR A 131 2.62 11.25 -30.81
N LYS A 132 3.91 11.51 -31.07
CA LYS A 132 4.77 12.34 -30.24
C LYS A 132 4.15 13.68 -29.86
N ALA A 133 3.50 14.38 -30.79
CA ALA A 133 2.94 15.71 -30.54
C ALA A 133 1.76 15.65 -29.56
N ILE A 134 0.86 14.69 -29.75
CA ILE A 134 -0.31 14.50 -28.90
C ILE A 134 0.10 13.99 -27.52
N ILE A 135 0.96 12.96 -27.45
CA ILE A 135 1.40 12.40 -26.16
C ILE A 135 2.18 13.44 -25.34
N ASN A 136 3.01 14.26 -25.99
CA ASN A 136 3.78 15.29 -25.28
C ASN A 136 2.91 16.33 -24.57
N LYS A 137 1.66 16.56 -24.99
CA LYS A 137 0.74 17.47 -24.29
C LYS A 137 0.41 17.01 -22.87
N LYS A 138 0.46 15.70 -22.61
CA LYS A 138 0.19 15.07 -21.30
C LYS A 138 1.38 14.27 -20.80
N LYS A 139 2.60 14.50 -21.31
CA LYS A 139 3.81 13.78 -20.87
C LYS A 139 4.03 13.91 -19.36
N GLU A 140 3.70 15.06 -18.79
CA GLU A 140 3.80 15.30 -17.35
C GLU A 140 2.94 14.34 -16.52
N PHE A 141 1.82 13.83 -17.07
CA PHE A 141 0.97 12.85 -16.39
C PHE A 141 1.69 11.51 -16.18
N MET A 142 2.59 11.13 -17.09
CA MET A 142 3.39 9.90 -16.96
C MET A 142 4.48 9.98 -15.88
N ASN A 143 4.78 11.21 -15.42
CA ASN A 143 5.78 11.49 -14.39
C ASN A 143 5.18 11.66 -13.00
N ILE A 144 3.85 11.59 -12.87
CA ILE A 144 3.17 11.67 -11.57
C ILE A 144 3.48 10.38 -10.80
N SER A 145 4.22 10.48 -9.70
CA SER A 145 4.54 9.36 -8.81
C SER A 145 3.30 8.67 -8.24
N GLU A 146 2.22 9.44 -8.10
CA GLU A 146 0.94 9.02 -7.53
C GLU A 146 -0.05 8.50 -8.57
N LEU A 147 0.32 8.39 -9.85
CA LEU A 147 -0.63 7.96 -10.88
C LEU A 147 -1.27 6.60 -10.57
N SER A 148 -0.51 5.70 -9.94
CA SER A 148 -0.99 4.39 -9.50
C SER A 148 -2.12 4.48 -8.46
N LYS A 149 -2.21 5.57 -7.67
CA LYS A 149 -3.31 5.76 -6.73
C LYS A 149 -4.67 5.83 -7.44
N PHE A 150 -4.68 6.29 -8.69
CA PHE A 150 -5.89 6.40 -9.51
C PHE A 150 -6.26 5.10 -10.23
N ASN A 151 -5.36 4.12 -10.32
CA ASN A 151 -5.61 2.87 -11.03
C ASN A 151 -6.81 2.11 -10.44
N ASN A 152 -6.98 2.15 -9.11
CA ASN A 152 -8.16 1.58 -8.45
C ASN A 152 -9.46 2.27 -8.84
N LEU A 153 -9.49 3.62 -8.83
CA LEU A 153 -10.68 4.38 -9.26
C LEU A 153 -11.00 4.14 -10.74
N PHE A 154 -9.97 4.14 -11.58
CA PHE A 154 -10.10 3.87 -13.01
C PHE A 154 -10.66 2.46 -13.26
N ASN A 155 -10.12 1.43 -12.58
CA ASN A 155 -10.62 0.06 -12.66
C ASN A 155 -12.06 -0.08 -12.17
N MET A 156 -12.44 0.61 -11.08
CA MET A 156 -13.82 0.60 -10.58
C MET A 156 -14.80 1.21 -11.57
N LEU A 157 -14.46 2.34 -12.21
CA LEU A 157 -15.29 2.93 -13.27
C LEU A 157 -15.42 2.01 -14.47
N PHE A 158 -14.29 1.48 -14.90
CA PHE A 158 -14.19 0.53 -16.00
C PHE A 158 -15.09 -0.70 -15.80
N LEU A 159 -15.06 -1.34 -14.63
CA LEU A 159 -15.94 -2.48 -14.32
C LEU A 159 -17.40 -2.04 -14.22
N SER A 160 -17.66 -0.86 -13.64
CA SER A 160 -19.01 -0.33 -13.49
C SER A 160 -19.67 0.07 -14.82
N TYR A 161 -18.91 0.44 -15.84
CA TYR A 161 -19.42 0.70 -17.18
C TYR A 161 -19.56 -0.57 -18.03
N TYR A 162 -18.75 -1.60 -17.76
CA TYR A 162 -18.84 -2.86 -18.50
C TYR A 162 -20.12 -3.62 -18.16
N GLU A 163 -20.44 -3.76 -16.88
CA GLU A 163 -21.56 -4.59 -16.44
C GLU A 163 -22.93 -3.85 -16.61
N ILE A 164 -22.96 -2.61 -17.14
CA ILE A 164 -24.17 -1.73 -17.14
C ILE A 164 -25.25 -2.16 -18.11
N ASP A 165 -24.93 -3.12 -18.99
CA ASP A 165 -25.83 -3.65 -20.01
C ASP A 165 -26.53 -4.96 -19.61
N ASP A 166 -26.16 -5.60 -18.49
CA ASP A 166 -26.77 -6.88 -18.05
C ASP A 166 -27.85 -6.66 -16.97
N GLU A 167 -29.08 -6.40 -17.41
CA GLU A 167 -30.29 -6.18 -16.59
C GLU A 167 -30.52 -7.24 -15.50
N SER A 168 -30.09 -8.49 -15.70
CA SER A 168 -30.43 -9.63 -14.83
C SER A 168 -29.45 -9.80 -13.64
N THR A 169 -28.22 -9.33 -13.81
CA THR A 169 -27.13 -9.38 -12.81
C THR A 169 -26.97 -8.02 -12.09
N TYR A 170 -27.73 -7.01 -12.53
CA TYR A 170 -27.50 -5.59 -12.25
C TYR A 170 -27.84 -5.09 -10.84
N CYS A 171 -28.75 -5.69 -10.08
CA CYS A 171 -29.07 -5.15 -8.75
C CYS A 171 -28.24 -5.78 -7.61
N SER A 172 -27.66 -6.97 -7.81
CA SER A 172 -27.00 -7.76 -6.76
C SER A 172 -25.49 -7.50 -6.64
N TYR A 173 -24.80 -7.24 -7.76
CA TYR A 173 -23.34 -6.98 -7.79
C TYR A 173 -22.95 -5.50 -7.74
N TYR A 174 -23.90 -4.61 -8.02
CA TYR A 174 -23.62 -3.28 -8.58
C TYR A 174 -23.69 -2.10 -7.62
N SER A 175 -23.94 -2.41 -6.35
CA SER A 175 -23.68 -1.44 -5.29
C SER A 175 -22.19 -1.41 -4.93
N TYR A 176 -21.42 -2.46 -5.23
CA TYR A 176 -20.04 -2.60 -4.76
C TYR A 176 -19.07 -1.63 -5.44
N TYR A 177 -18.85 -1.73 -6.76
CA TYR A 177 -17.84 -0.90 -7.45
C TYR A 177 -18.13 0.60 -7.34
N PRO A 178 -19.37 1.08 -7.50
CA PRO A 178 -19.69 2.49 -7.26
C PRO A 178 -19.49 2.94 -5.80
N GLN A 179 -19.79 2.10 -4.80
CA GLN A 179 -19.51 2.43 -3.40
C GLN A 179 -18.01 2.49 -3.11
N GLN A 180 -17.24 1.54 -3.64
CA GLN A 180 -15.78 1.55 -3.52
C GLN A 180 -15.16 2.75 -4.22
N PHE A 181 -15.71 3.13 -5.38
CA PHE A 181 -15.29 4.34 -6.08
C PHE A 181 -15.48 5.58 -5.21
N VAL A 182 -16.67 5.77 -4.61
CA VAL A 182 -16.93 6.92 -3.73
C VAL A 182 -15.97 6.96 -2.55
N ARG A 183 -15.73 5.81 -1.88
CA ARG A 183 -14.79 5.72 -0.75
C ARG A 183 -13.36 6.09 -1.17
N LYS A 184 -12.87 5.53 -2.28
CA LYS A 184 -11.54 5.86 -2.79
C LYS A 184 -11.45 7.29 -3.30
N PHE A 185 -12.52 7.82 -3.87
CA PHE A 185 -12.58 9.19 -4.30
C PHE A 185 -12.47 10.14 -3.10
N GLU A 186 -13.17 9.87 -1.99
CA GLU A 186 -13.04 10.61 -0.74
C GLU A 186 -11.61 10.63 -0.19
N GLU A 187 -10.94 9.48 -0.19
CA GLU A 187 -9.53 9.37 0.23
C GLU A 187 -8.63 10.28 -0.63
N LEU A 188 -8.73 10.19 -1.97
CA LEU A 188 -7.90 10.98 -2.88
C LEU A 188 -8.30 12.47 -2.88
N ASN A 189 -9.57 12.80 -2.68
CA ASN A 189 -10.05 14.18 -2.58
C ASN A 189 -9.46 14.89 -1.35
N ASN A 190 -9.22 14.14 -0.27
CA ASN A 190 -8.58 14.63 0.95
C ASN A 190 -7.04 14.58 0.93
N ASP A 191 -6.43 13.95 -0.08
CA ASP A 191 -4.97 13.81 -0.21
C ASP A 191 -4.28 15.19 -0.25
N SER A 192 -3.07 15.29 0.30
CA SER A 192 -2.26 16.52 0.27
C SER A 192 -1.94 16.98 -1.15
N ASN A 193 -1.91 16.06 -2.12
CA ASN A 193 -1.56 16.32 -3.51
C ASN A 193 -2.75 16.82 -4.34
N ASN A 194 -3.98 16.72 -3.80
CA ASN A 194 -5.17 17.32 -4.40
C ASN A 194 -5.17 18.85 -4.20
N ILE A 195 -4.23 19.52 -4.86
CA ILE A 195 -4.08 20.97 -4.90
C ILE A 195 -4.77 21.47 -6.17
N LYS A 196 -5.45 22.61 -6.07
CA LYS A 196 -6.16 23.21 -7.20
C LYS A 196 -5.23 23.39 -8.39
N ASP A 197 -5.72 23.01 -9.56
CA ASP A 197 -5.03 23.05 -10.86
C ASP A 197 -3.82 22.09 -10.98
N SER A 198 -3.51 21.28 -9.96
CA SER A 198 -2.46 20.26 -10.04
C SER A 198 -2.87 19.12 -10.96
N LEU A 199 -1.90 18.42 -11.54
CA LEU A 199 -2.17 17.24 -12.39
C LEU A 199 -2.96 16.15 -11.63
N TYR A 200 -2.70 16.00 -10.33
CA TYR A 200 -3.44 15.11 -9.45
C TYR A 200 -4.93 15.49 -9.39
N SER A 201 -5.23 16.76 -9.16
CA SER A 201 -6.62 17.26 -9.12
C SER A 201 -7.31 17.15 -10.47
N GLN A 202 -6.57 17.32 -11.57
CA GLN A 202 -7.09 17.17 -12.93
C GLN A 202 -7.52 15.73 -13.22
N ILE A 203 -6.68 14.74 -12.89
CA ILE A 203 -7.03 13.31 -13.05
C ILE A 203 -8.24 12.97 -12.18
N LEU A 204 -8.23 13.42 -10.91
CA LEU A 204 -9.35 13.18 -10.00
C LEU A 204 -10.64 13.80 -10.52
N SER A 205 -10.58 15.00 -11.11
CA SER A 205 -11.71 15.66 -11.78
C SER A 205 -12.22 14.86 -12.97
N THR A 206 -11.34 14.36 -13.84
CA THR A 206 -11.74 13.51 -14.97
C THR A 206 -12.51 12.28 -14.49
N LEU A 207 -11.97 11.55 -13.51
CA LEU A 207 -12.64 10.37 -12.96
C LEU A 207 -13.94 10.72 -12.23
N SER A 208 -14.00 11.88 -11.55
CA SER A 208 -15.23 12.42 -10.94
C SER A 208 -16.33 12.63 -11.97
N ASP A 209 -15.99 13.26 -13.10
CA ASP A 209 -16.96 13.58 -14.14
C ASP A 209 -17.43 12.32 -14.87
N ASP A 210 -16.54 11.35 -15.08
CA ASP A 210 -16.88 10.06 -15.65
C ASP A 210 -17.78 9.24 -14.70
N TYR A 211 -17.58 9.35 -13.39
CA TYR A 211 -18.49 8.77 -12.40
C TYR A 211 -19.86 9.44 -12.40
N LYS A 212 -19.93 10.77 -12.48
CA LYS A 212 -21.21 11.50 -12.58
C LYS A 212 -21.97 11.10 -13.83
N ASN A 213 -21.29 10.85 -14.94
CA ASN A 213 -21.90 10.32 -16.16
C ASN A 213 -22.46 8.92 -15.95
N LEU A 214 -21.71 8.04 -15.29
CA LEU A 214 -22.15 6.67 -14.96
C LEU A 214 -23.40 6.72 -14.08
N LYS A 215 -23.35 7.51 -13.00
CA LYS A 215 -24.50 7.73 -12.11
C LYS A 215 -25.71 8.22 -12.89
N LYS A 216 -25.54 9.17 -13.81
CA LYS A 216 -26.64 9.67 -14.63
C LYS A 216 -27.22 8.59 -15.55
N THR A 217 -26.39 7.74 -16.14
CA THR A 217 -26.85 6.58 -16.92
C THR A 217 -27.65 5.61 -16.04
N TYR A 218 -27.17 5.35 -14.81
CA TYR A 218 -27.89 4.54 -13.83
C TYR A 218 -29.24 5.16 -13.46
N ASP A 219 -29.25 6.44 -13.09
CA ASP A 219 -30.44 7.14 -12.60
C ASP A 219 -31.54 7.19 -13.66
N ASP A 220 -31.16 7.33 -14.94
CA ASP A 220 -32.09 7.38 -16.06
C ASP A 220 -32.62 5.98 -16.47
N THR A 221 -31.85 4.91 -16.25
CA THR A 221 -32.17 3.55 -16.76
C THR A 221 -32.67 2.60 -15.67
N TYR A 222 -32.13 2.66 -14.44
CA TYR A 222 -32.23 1.60 -13.43
C TYR A 222 -32.67 2.05 -12.03
N ASN A 223 -32.86 3.35 -11.80
CA ASN A 223 -33.22 3.90 -10.49
C ASN A 223 -34.51 3.28 -9.90
N TYR A 224 -35.45 2.89 -10.76
CA TYR A 224 -36.71 2.28 -10.36
C TYR A 224 -36.59 0.80 -9.93
N THR A 225 -35.50 0.13 -10.29
CA THR A 225 -35.31 -1.34 -10.10
C THR A 225 -34.24 -1.70 -9.08
N CYS A 226 -33.15 -0.93 -8.94
CA CYS A 226 -31.97 -1.35 -8.17
C CYS A 226 -31.61 -0.49 -6.94
N GLY A 227 -32.44 0.49 -6.55
CA GLY A 227 -32.20 1.36 -5.39
C GLY A 227 -31.33 2.58 -5.71
N THR A 228 -30.77 3.22 -4.70
CA THR A 228 -30.07 4.51 -4.86
C THR A 228 -28.59 4.32 -5.21
N PHE A 229 -28.14 4.93 -6.31
CA PHE A 229 -26.73 5.00 -6.67
C PHE A 229 -25.96 5.92 -5.70
N PRO A 230 -24.76 5.55 -5.23
CA PRO A 230 -24.08 6.35 -4.24
C PRO A 230 -23.69 7.73 -4.79
N ASP A 231 -23.85 8.76 -3.95
CA ASP A 231 -23.47 10.11 -4.28
C ASP A 231 -21.96 10.30 -4.16
N LEU A 232 -21.39 11.02 -5.12
CA LEU A 232 -20.00 11.43 -5.06
C LEU A 232 -19.90 12.76 -4.31
N PRO A 233 -19.02 12.90 -3.29
CA PRO A 233 -18.80 14.18 -2.65
C PRO A 233 -18.20 15.18 -3.63
N GLU A 234 -18.39 16.46 -3.33
CA GLU A 234 -17.85 17.54 -4.15
C GLU A 234 -16.31 17.51 -4.15
N LEU A 235 -15.73 17.67 -5.34
CA LEU A 235 -14.28 17.77 -5.51
C LEU A 235 -13.80 19.08 -4.89
N ASN A 236 -12.99 18.99 -3.84
CA ASN A 236 -12.57 20.13 -3.01
C ASN A 236 -11.04 20.23 -2.98
N PRO A 237 -10.41 20.64 -4.10
CA PRO A 237 -8.96 20.71 -4.15
C PRO A 237 -8.45 21.87 -3.28
N LYS A 238 -7.35 21.64 -2.57
CA LYS A 238 -6.73 22.60 -1.65
C LYS A 238 -6.19 23.79 -2.43
N ILE A 239 -6.42 25.01 -1.93
CA ILE A 239 -5.91 26.22 -2.57
C ILE A 239 -4.37 26.24 -2.46
N PRO A 240 -3.63 26.48 -3.55
CA PRO A 240 -2.18 26.64 -3.49
C PRO A 240 -1.83 27.81 -2.58
N VAL A 241 -1.03 27.55 -1.54
CA VAL A 241 -0.60 28.58 -0.59
C VAL A 241 0.37 29.53 -1.30
N GLU A 242 -0.01 30.80 -1.48
CA GLU A 242 0.90 31.84 -1.94
C GLU A 242 2.01 32.06 -0.90
N LYS A 243 3.26 31.81 -1.30
CA LYS A 243 4.44 31.99 -0.46
C LYS A 243 4.71 33.48 -0.24
N SER A 244 4.24 34.07 0.87
CA SER A 244 4.93 35.21 1.47
C SER A 244 6.16 34.68 2.22
N GLY A 245 7.34 35.09 1.78
CA GLY A 245 8.62 34.50 2.16
C GLY A 245 8.86 34.41 3.67
N ILE A 246 9.29 33.22 4.10
CA ILE A 246 10.45 32.93 4.96
C ILE A 246 10.72 31.41 4.80
N ASN A 247 11.94 31.10 4.35
CA ASN A 247 12.71 29.85 4.35
C ASN A 247 12.00 28.48 4.40
N SER A 248 12.11 27.78 3.25
CA SER A 248 12.29 26.33 3.07
C SER A 248 11.44 25.36 3.91
N GLU A 249 10.23 25.07 3.43
CA GLU A 249 9.65 23.72 3.54
C GLU A 249 9.59 23.12 2.13
N GLN A 250 10.45 22.12 1.90
CA GLN A 250 10.48 21.30 0.68
C GLN A 250 9.28 20.36 0.67
N THR A 251 8.52 20.42 -0.43
CA THR A 251 7.40 19.55 -0.77
C THR A 251 7.84 18.09 -0.96
N LEU A 252 7.08 17.19 -0.33
CA LEU A 252 7.36 15.76 -0.17
C LEU A 252 7.39 14.98 -1.50
N GLY A 253 8.49 14.28 -1.76
CA GLY A 253 8.50 13.12 -2.66
C GLY A 253 7.77 11.95 -1.99
N GLN A 254 7.07 11.12 -2.77
CA GLN A 254 6.41 9.91 -2.27
C GLN A 254 7.08 8.65 -2.80
N SER A 255 7.32 7.70 -1.89
CA SER A 255 8.22 6.58 -2.02
C SER A 255 7.60 5.31 -2.60
N SER A 256 8.43 4.48 -3.24
CA SER A 256 8.03 3.30 -4.03
C SER A 256 7.85 1.98 -3.25
N TYR A 257 7.54 2.02 -1.94
CA TYR A 257 7.57 0.83 -1.08
C TYR A 257 6.21 0.48 -0.48
N SER A 258 5.81 -0.80 -0.59
CA SER A 258 4.52 -1.26 -0.06
C SER A 258 4.57 -1.45 1.47
N ILE A 259 3.45 -1.22 2.15
CA ILE A 259 3.33 -1.47 3.60
C ILE A 259 3.58 -2.96 3.93
N GLU A 260 3.22 -3.86 3.02
CA GLU A 260 3.49 -5.29 3.17
C GLU A 260 4.99 -5.57 3.22
N ASP A 261 5.77 -4.94 2.33
CA ASP A 261 7.22 -5.13 2.31
C ASP A 261 7.89 -4.50 3.53
N LEU A 262 7.32 -3.43 4.10
CA LEU A 262 7.77 -2.92 5.40
C LEU A 262 7.58 -3.96 6.50
N TYR A 263 6.38 -4.52 6.64
CA TYR A 263 6.13 -5.53 7.66
C TYR A 263 6.91 -6.82 7.42
N LYS A 264 7.22 -7.19 6.16
CA LYS A 264 8.13 -8.31 5.86
C LYS A 264 9.53 -8.04 6.41
N GLU A 265 10.07 -6.85 6.19
CA GLU A 265 11.41 -6.49 6.69
C GLU A 265 11.42 -6.42 8.22
N ILE A 266 10.39 -5.83 8.84
CA ILE A 266 10.20 -5.82 10.30
C ILE A 266 10.16 -7.24 10.87
N ASN A 267 9.45 -8.16 10.22
CA ASN A 267 9.41 -9.57 10.64
C ASN A 267 10.76 -10.28 10.40
N ALA A 268 11.48 -9.93 9.34
CA ALA A 268 12.80 -10.50 9.05
C ALA A 268 13.83 -10.07 10.10
N ILE A 269 13.88 -8.79 10.46
CA ILE A 269 14.75 -8.28 11.52
C ILE A 269 14.34 -8.84 12.89
N ASP A 270 13.04 -8.95 13.19
CA ASP A 270 12.57 -9.54 14.44
C ASP A 270 13.00 -11.02 14.58
N GLY A 271 12.98 -11.77 13.47
CA GLY A 271 13.45 -13.14 13.39
C GLY A 271 14.98 -13.32 13.34
N TYR A 272 15.75 -12.21 13.29
CA TYR A 272 17.21 -12.28 13.25
C TYR A 272 17.79 -12.78 14.55
N PHE A 273 17.30 -12.28 15.70
CA PHE A 273 17.81 -12.67 17.00
C PHE A 273 16.69 -12.80 18.02
N GLY A 274 16.93 -13.63 19.02
CA GLY A 274 16.01 -13.86 20.12
C GLY A 274 16.70 -14.64 21.24
N GLU A 275 15.95 -14.98 22.28
CA GLU A 275 16.45 -15.86 23.33
C GLU A 275 15.72 -17.21 23.30
N ASP A 276 16.46 -18.29 23.45
CA ASP A 276 15.91 -19.62 23.72
C ASP A 276 16.65 -20.25 24.89
N LYS A 277 15.91 -20.60 25.94
CA LYS A 277 16.46 -21.07 27.23
C LYS A 277 17.51 -20.12 27.82
N ASP A 278 17.18 -18.82 27.86
CA ASP A 278 18.02 -17.74 28.38
C ASP A 278 19.37 -17.57 27.68
N GLN A 279 19.52 -18.17 26.50
CA GLN A 279 20.68 -17.98 25.63
C GLN A 279 20.28 -17.19 24.40
N LEU A 280 21.06 -16.15 24.11
CA LEU A 280 20.96 -15.40 22.87
C LEU A 280 21.20 -16.33 21.68
N LYS A 281 20.27 -16.30 20.74
CA LYS A 281 20.38 -16.98 19.45
C LYS A 281 20.34 -15.95 18.34
N VAL A 282 21.28 -16.10 17.42
CA VAL A 282 21.37 -15.29 16.21
C VAL A 282 21.16 -16.20 15.00
N ASN A 283 20.27 -15.79 14.11
CA ASN A 283 19.97 -16.46 12.87
C ASN A 283 20.99 -16.05 11.80
N LYS A 284 22.01 -16.89 11.63
CA LYS A 284 23.12 -16.69 10.69
C LYS A 284 22.71 -16.61 9.20
N ALA A 285 21.43 -16.80 8.87
CA ALA A 285 20.92 -16.63 7.51
C ALA A 285 20.81 -15.14 7.08
N HIS A 286 20.66 -14.20 8.02
CA HIS A 286 20.48 -12.78 7.75
C HIS A 286 21.70 -11.95 8.15
N LYS A 287 22.83 -12.14 7.47
CA LYS A 287 24.10 -11.44 7.77
C LYS A 287 24.12 -9.94 7.47
N GLN A 288 23.10 -9.42 6.80
CA GLN A 288 23.08 -8.00 6.38
C GLN A 288 23.00 -7.03 7.58
N ILE A 289 22.53 -7.48 8.74
CA ILE A 289 22.41 -6.67 9.96
C ILE A 289 23.78 -6.41 10.58
N ASP A 290 24.72 -7.35 10.41
CA ASP A 290 26.08 -7.26 10.97
C ASP A 290 26.84 -6.05 10.42
N ASN A 291 26.53 -5.61 9.20
CA ASN A 291 27.10 -4.40 8.59
C ASN A 291 26.78 -3.13 9.40
N TYR A 292 25.67 -3.13 10.13
CA TYR A 292 25.18 -1.99 10.92
C TYR A 292 25.50 -2.13 12.42
N CYS A 293 26.31 -3.12 12.77
CA CYS A 293 26.74 -3.41 14.13
C CYS A 293 28.21 -3.02 14.41
N HIS A 294 28.87 -2.35 13.47
CA HIS A 294 30.33 -2.22 13.53
C HIS A 294 30.78 -1.28 14.67
N SER A 295 31.90 -1.67 15.30
CA SER A 295 32.48 -1.24 16.59
C SER A 295 32.05 -1.99 17.86
N TRP A 296 30.82 -2.53 17.94
CA TRP A 296 30.36 -3.29 19.12
C TRP A 296 30.49 -4.79 19.00
N CYS A 297 30.60 -5.28 17.76
CA CYS A 297 30.86 -6.68 17.48
C CYS A 297 32.36 -6.91 17.32
N VAL A 298 33.08 -6.69 18.43
CA VAL A 298 34.52 -6.91 18.52
C VAL A 298 34.77 -8.38 18.85
N SER A 299 34.64 -9.24 17.85
CA SER A 299 35.43 -10.47 17.85
C SER A 299 36.02 -10.64 16.47
N GLU A 300 37.23 -11.20 16.37
CA GLU A 300 37.91 -11.50 15.10
C GLU A 300 37.08 -12.39 14.15
N ASN A 301 35.92 -12.89 14.61
CA ASN A 301 34.95 -13.69 13.88
C ASN A 301 33.56 -13.01 13.65
N GLY A 302 33.34 -11.76 14.08
CA GLY A 302 32.12 -10.99 13.82
C GLY A 302 30.87 -11.34 14.66
N ASP A 303 30.98 -12.11 15.75
CA ASP A 303 29.81 -12.48 16.57
C ASP A 303 29.42 -11.35 17.55
N CYS A 304 28.29 -10.68 17.29
CA CYS A 304 27.60 -9.81 18.25
C CYS A 304 26.94 -10.65 19.36
N ARG A 305 27.28 -10.42 20.63
CA ARG A 305 26.84 -11.30 21.75
C ARG A 305 25.86 -10.68 22.73
N ASP A 306 25.52 -9.41 22.59
CA ASP A 306 24.58 -8.73 23.48
C ASP A 306 23.26 -8.40 22.78
N TYR A 307 22.15 -8.62 23.48
CA TYR A 307 20.80 -8.43 22.94
C TYR A 307 20.49 -6.95 22.69
N PHE A 308 20.95 -6.04 23.57
CA PHE A 308 20.72 -4.62 23.41
C PHE A 308 21.54 -4.05 22.25
N GLN A 309 22.79 -4.53 22.09
CA GLN A 309 23.60 -4.19 20.92
C GLN A 309 22.93 -4.64 19.61
N LEU A 310 22.42 -5.87 19.55
CA LEU A 310 21.69 -6.38 18.38
C LEU A 310 20.40 -5.61 18.11
N ALA A 311 19.67 -5.20 19.15
CA ALA A 311 18.50 -4.35 19.02
C ALA A 311 18.86 -2.97 18.44
N SER A 312 19.96 -2.37 18.88
CA SER A 312 20.50 -1.13 18.30
C SER A 312 20.88 -1.29 16.83
N CYS A 313 21.57 -2.39 16.49
CA CYS A 313 21.86 -2.69 15.09
C CYS A 313 20.60 -2.83 14.24
N GLY A 314 19.55 -3.43 14.79
CA GLY A 314 18.29 -3.60 14.08
C GLY A 314 17.59 -2.28 13.76
N VAL A 315 17.68 -1.29 14.67
CA VAL A 315 17.21 0.08 14.39
C VAL A 315 17.97 0.66 13.21
N ASN A 316 19.30 0.63 13.25
CA ASN A 316 20.12 1.13 12.15
C ASN A 316 19.83 0.38 10.84
N TYR A 317 19.73 -0.94 10.87
CA TYR A 317 19.37 -1.76 9.70
C TYR A 317 18.04 -1.31 9.09
N LEU A 318 17.00 -1.10 9.91
CA LEU A 318 15.71 -0.62 9.42
C LEU A 318 15.86 0.76 8.77
N LEU A 319 16.56 1.69 9.40
CA LEU A 319 16.79 3.03 8.85
C LEU A 319 17.55 2.98 7.53
N TYR A 320 18.66 2.23 7.45
CA TYR A 320 19.53 2.22 6.28
C TYR A 320 19.01 1.38 5.11
N ASN A 321 18.30 0.27 5.35
CA ASN A 321 17.76 -0.55 4.26
C ASN A 321 16.39 -0.11 3.78
N LEU A 322 15.70 0.73 4.55
CA LEU A 322 14.42 1.29 4.17
C LEU A 322 14.51 2.78 3.80
N LYS A 323 15.68 3.42 3.88
CA LYS A 323 15.85 4.83 3.51
C LYS A 323 15.37 5.19 2.10
N ASP A 324 15.78 4.42 1.09
CA ASP A 324 15.46 4.65 -0.33
C ASP A 324 14.00 4.30 -0.64
N LYS A 325 13.34 3.65 0.31
CA LYS A 325 11.95 3.21 0.26
C LYS A 325 11.00 4.19 0.92
N PHE A 326 11.53 5.26 1.53
CA PHE A 326 10.78 6.29 2.23
C PHE A 326 11.07 7.70 1.68
N ASP A 327 11.52 7.87 0.41
CA ASP A 327 11.73 9.14 -0.35
C ASP A 327 11.41 10.40 0.46
N SER A 328 12.34 10.86 1.31
CA SER A 328 12.26 12.03 2.23
C SER A 328 11.41 11.94 3.51
N LYS A 329 10.54 10.93 3.66
CA LYS A 329 9.68 10.64 4.85
C LYS A 329 10.39 9.80 5.92
N TYR A 330 11.61 10.17 6.30
CA TYR A 330 12.34 9.52 7.38
C TYR A 330 11.55 9.47 8.68
N ASP A 331 10.72 10.48 8.96
CA ASP A 331 9.83 10.54 10.12
C ASP A 331 8.99 9.27 10.31
N LYS A 332 8.35 8.77 9.24
CA LYS A 332 7.50 7.57 9.33
C LYS A 332 8.36 6.32 9.53
N LEU A 333 9.52 6.26 8.86
CA LEU A 333 10.47 5.17 9.02
C LEU A 333 11.02 5.10 10.46
N VAL A 334 11.32 6.25 11.07
CA VAL A 334 11.75 6.35 12.48
C VAL A 334 10.63 5.91 13.41
N GLU A 335 9.38 6.30 13.17
CA GLU A 335 8.22 5.85 13.96
C GLU A 335 8.15 4.31 14.00
N TYR A 336 8.32 3.63 12.86
CA TYR A 336 8.35 2.16 12.83
C TYR A 336 9.60 1.56 13.48
N ALA A 337 10.77 2.18 13.32
CA ALA A 337 12.00 1.69 13.93
C ALA A 337 11.95 1.76 15.47
N ILE A 338 11.42 2.86 16.02
CA ILE A 338 11.20 3.03 17.46
C ILE A 338 10.12 2.06 17.96
N LEU A 339 9.02 1.89 17.22
CA LEU A 339 7.96 0.96 17.60
C LEU A 339 8.45 -0.50 17.59
N TRP A 340 9.22 -0.89 16.57
CA TRP A 340 9.88 -2.20 16.52
C TRP A 340 10.84 -2.39 17.69
N LEU A 341 11.65 -1.39 18.03
CA LEU A 341 12.57 -1.44 19.17
C LEU A 341 11.80 -1.65 20.48
N SER A 342 10.75 -0.87 20.72
CA SER A 342 9.90 -1.01 21.90
C SER A 342 9.31 -2.42 22.00
N TYR A 343 8.72 -2.89 20.90
CA TYR A 343 8.19 -4.25 20.80
C TYR A 343 9.26 -5.29 21.09
N LYS A 344 10.46 -5.15 20.49
CA LYS A 344 11.55 -6.10 20.62
C LYS A 344 12.03 -6.22 22.06
N LEU A 345 12.26 -5.10 22.74
CA LEU A 345 12.69 -5.08 24.14
C LEU A 345 11.61 -5.63 25.08
N ASN A 346 10.33 -5.43 24.76
CA ASN A 346 9.21 -5.92 25.56
C ASN A 346 8.91 -7.43 25.36
N GLN A 347 9.58 -8.12 24.43
CA GLN A 347 9.38 -9.58 24.27
C GLN A 347 9.83 -10.37 25.51
N LYS A 348 10.71 -9.81 26.35
CA LYS A 348 11.30 -10.50 27.51
C LYS A 348 11.37 -9.60 28.74
N PRO A 349 10.95 -10.09 29.93
CA PRO A 349 11.06 -9.34 31.19
C PRO A 349 12.46 -8.80 31.47
N LYS A 350 13.50 -9.60 31.16
CA LYS A 350 14.92 -9.26 31.32
C LYS A 350 15.30 -7.96 30.60
N TYR A 351 14.68 -7.68 29.45
CA TYR A 351 15.00 -6.53 28.61
C TYR A 351 13.96 -5.41 28.72
N SER A 352 12.71 -5.73 29.06
CA SER A 352 11.61 -4.76 29.21
C SER A 352 11.78 -3.77 30.37
N SER A 353 12.78 -3.97 31.23
CA SER A 353 13.06 -3.11 32.38
C SER A 353 13.87 -1.85 32.03
N ILE A 354 14.50 -1.82 30.85
CA ILE A 354 15.20 -0.62 30.39
C ILE A 354 14.19 0.38 29.82
N GLU A 355 14.26 1.63 30.26
CA GLU A 355 13.50 2.71 29.63
C GLU A 355 14.05 2.99 28.23
N LEU A 356 13.18 3.33 27.27
CA LEU A 356 13.63 3.55 25.89
C LEU A 356 14.59 4.73 25.76
N ASN A 357 14.43 5.77 26.58
CA ASN A 357 15.36 6.90 26.60
C ASN A 357 16.76 6.50 27.14
N ASP A 358 16.80 5.64 28.16
CA ASP A 358 18.05 5.06 28.66
C ASP A 358 18.70 4.15 27.62
N PHE A 359 17.89 3.33 26.94
CA PHE A 359 18.36 2.50 25.83
C PHE A 359 18.94 3.36 24.72
N TYR A 360 18.24 4.43 24.34
CA TYR A 360 18.66 5.35 23.30
C TYR A 360 20.02 5.97 23.63
N THR A 361 20.17 6.55 24.83
CA THR A 361 21.43 7.17 25.28
C THR A 361 22.57 6.15 25.32
N LYS A 362 22.31 4.93 25.80
CA LYS A 362 23.35 3.92 26.02
C LYS A 362 23.72 3.11 24.78
N TYR A 363 22.76 2.87 23.89
CA TYR A 363 22.88 1.93 22.77
C TYR A 363 22.55 2.52 21.40
N ILE A 364 21.89 3.66 21.26
CA ILE A 364 21.68 4.30 19.95
C ILE A 364 22.70 5.42 19.74
N GLU A 365 22.80 6.36 20.67
CA GLU A 365 23.69 7.54 20.54
C GLU A 365 25.18 7.16 20.45
N THR A 366 25.56 6.07 21.12
CA THR A 366 26.94 5.58 21.20
C THR A 366 27.33 4.68 20.03
N ASN A 367 26.39 4.34 19.14
CA ASN A 367 26.66 3.49 17.97
C ASN A 367 27.38 4.30 16.88
N ASP A 368 28.42 3.74 16.26
CA ASP A 368 29.22 4.43 15.24
C ASP A 368 28.38 4.91 14.04
N ASN A 369 27.28 4.23 13.72
CA ASN A 369 26.37 4.58 12.64
C ASN A 369 25.40 5.73 12.97
N TYR A 370 25.39 6.22 14.23
CA TYR A 370 24.46 7.24 14.69
C TYR A 370 24.70 8.62 14.05
N ASN A 371 25.96 8.97 13.82
CA ASN A 371 26.33 10.23 13.17
C ASN A 371 26.51 10.10 11.65
N MET A 372 26.31 8.90 11.09
CA MET A 372 26.41 8.68 9.65
C MET A 372 25.20 9.26 8.93
N GLU A 373 25.45 9.80 7.74
CA GLU A 373 24.41 10.27 6.82
C GLU A 373 23.63 9.07 6.28
N ILE A 374 22.31 9.22 6.23
CA ILE A 374 21.44 8.14 5.76
C ILE A 374 21.61 7.98 4.25
N ASN A 375 21.62 9.08 3.50
CA ASN A 375 21.87 9.13 2.06
C ASN A 375 23.03 10.09 1.77
N ASP A 376 23.62 10.01 0.58
CA ASP A 376 24.70 10.93 0.17
C ASP A 376 24.26 12.40 0.30
N ASN A 377 24.83 13.14 1.25
CA ASN A 377 24.44 14.52 1.62
C ASN A 377 23.03 14.65 2.22
N GLY A 378 22.50 13.58 2.83
CA GLY A 378 21.20 13.55 3.52
C GLY A 378 21.32 13.79 5.03
N PRO A 379 20.19 13.82 5.77
CA PRO A 379 20.24 13.96 7.22
C PRO A 379 20.93 12.76 7.87
N THR A 380 21.56 13.01 9.01
CA THR A 380 22.16 11.98 9.85
C THR A 380 21.10 11.15 10.57
N CYS A 381 21.46 9.92 10.96
CA CYS A 381 20.61 9.05 11.79
C CYS A 381 20.17 9.77 13.09
N LYS A 382 21.10 10.49 13.72
CA LYS A 382 20.84 11.42 14.83
C LYS A 382 19.70 12.40 14.53
N GLU A 383 19.82 13.18 13.45
CA GLU A 383 18.85 14.23 13.13
C GLU A 383 17.43 13.71 12.89
N ILE A 384 17.28 12.51 12.33
CA ILE A 384 15.95 11.95 12.09
C ILE A 384 15.36 11.29 13.34
N ILE A 385 16.17 10.66 14.20
CA ILE A 385 15.65 10.03 15.43
C ILE A 385 15.31 11.09 16.47
N ASP A 386 16.14 12.13 16.60
CA ASP A 386 15.90 13.24 17.54
C ASP A 386 14.53 13.92 17.29
N LYS A 387 14.04 13.95 16.04
CA LYS A 387 12.70 14.48 15.69
C LYS A 387 11.52 13.68 16.27
N LYS A 388 11.76 12.44 16.70
CA LYS A 388 10.76 11.51 17.25
C LYS A 388 11.09 11.07 18.67
N LYS A 389 11.97 11.81 19.35
CA LYS A 389 12.44 11.47 20.70
C LYS A 389 11.31 11.41 21.72
N ASP A 390 10.28 12.21 21.52
CA ASP A 390 9.08 12.24 22.34
C ASP A 390 8.29 10.91 22.36
N LEU A 391 8.47 10.05 21.35
CA LEU A 391 7.92 8.67 21.39
C LEU A 391 8.63 7.78 22.42
N MET A 392 9.85 8.12 22.83
CA MET A 392 10.70 7.34 23.75
C MET A 392 10.65 7.85 25.20
N ASP A 393 10.13 9.05 25.44
CA ASP A 393 10.31 9.77 26.71
C ASP A 393 9.37 9.34 27.86
N ASN A 394 8.22 8.72 27.61
CA ASN A 394 7.24 8.43 28.68
C ASN A 394 6.83 6.95 28.86
N ASN A 395 7.51 6.03 28.17
CA ASN A 395 7.26 4.58 28.18
C ASN A 395 5.83 4.12 27.77
N GLU A 396 4.92 5.03 27.40
CA GLU A 396 3.56 4.71 26.95
C GLU A 396 3.57 4.03 25.58
N ILE A 397 4.65 4.19 24.81
CA ILE A 397 4.87 3.47 23.56
C ILE A 397 4.77 1.94 23.73
N SER A 398 5.10 1.41 24.92
CA SER A 398 4.95 -0.02 25.22
C SER A 398 3.50 -0.52 25.07
N LYS A 399 2.50 0.36 25.23
CA LYS A 399 1.08 0.04 25.02
C LYS A 399 0.75 -0.26 23.57
N PHE A 400 1.55 0.23 22.61
CA PHE A 400 1.40 -0.05 21.19
C PHE A 400 1.98 -1.40 20.78
N ASN A 401 2.82 -2.02 21.62
CA ASN A 401 3.53 -3.25 21.27
C ASN A 401 2.60 -4.40 20.93
N TYR A 402 1.48 -4.54 21.65
CA TYR A 402 0.55 -5.63 21.40
C TYR A 402 -0.25 -5.44 20.09
N PRO A 403 -0.91 -4.29 19.83
CA PRO A 403 -1.47 -3.98 18.51
C PRO A 403 -0.47 -4.13 17.35
N PHE A 404 0.74 -3.61 17.52
CA PHE A 404 1.80 -3.73 16.52
C PHE A 404 2.18 -5.19 16.25
N SER A 405 2.34 -6.01 17.29
CA SER A 405 2.64 -7.44 17.14
C SER A 405 1.55 -8.21 16.38
N ILE A 406 0.28 -7.79 16.54
CA ILE A 406 -0.83 -8.36 15.80
C ILE A 406 -0.71 -8.03 14.32
N LEU A 407 -0.41 -6.78 13.97
CA LEU A 407 -0.16 -6.39 12.57
C LEU A 407 1.03 -7.16 11.99
N CYS A 408 2.15 -7.26 12.70
CA CYS A 408 3.29 -8.08 12.28
C CYS A 408 2.87 -9.53 11.99
N THR A 409 2.04 -10.12 12.85
CA THR A 409 1.53 -11.49 12.71
C THR A 409 0.60 -11.64 11.51
N LEU A 410 -0.33 -10.71 11.32
CA LEU A 410 -1.27 -10.71 10.21
C LEU A 410 -0.53 -10.55 8.89
N TYR A 411 0.38 -9.57 8.78
CA TYR A 411 1.17 -9.35 7.58
C TYR A 411 2.09 -10.52 7.24
N ASN A 412 2.77 -11.12 8.23
CA ASN A 412 3.58 -12.34 8.04
C ASN A 412 2.72 -13.58 7.71
N GLY A 413 1.44 -13.53 8.09
CA GLY A 413 0.46 -14.59 7.83
C GLY A 413 0.03 -14.68 6.37
N ILE A 414 0.21 -13.61 5.60
CA ILE A 414 -0.15 -13.53 4.18
C ILE A 414 0.78 -14.43 3.38
N LYS A 415 0.20 -15.33 2.58
CA LYS A 415 0.93 -16.19 1.64
C LYS A 415 0.19 -16.26 0.33
N SER A 416 0.90 -16.06 -0.79
CA SER A 416 0.28 -16.05 -2.13
C SER A 416 -0.96 -15.14 -2.18
N ASN A 417 -0.83 -13.95 -1.57
CA ASN A 417 -1.89 -12.96 -1.42
C ASN A 417 -3.14 -13.44 -0.65
N LYS A 418 -2.97 -14.41 0.26
CA LYS A 418 -4.04 -14.97 1.09
C LYS A 418 -3.65 -15.01 2.56
N LEU A 419 -4.48 -14.43 3.43
CA LEU A 419 -4.43 -14.64 4.87
C LEU A 419 -5.20 -15.91 5.30
N ASP A 420 -4.53 -16.84 5.99
CA ASP A 420 -5.17 -18.04 6.53
C ASP A 420 -6.10 -17.70 7.72
N CYS A 421 -7.38 -17.49 7.44
CA CYS A 421 -8.37 -17.11 8.44
C CYS A 421 -8.67 -18.20 9.47
N GLU A 422 -8.48 -19.47 9.14
CA GLU A 422 -8.60 -20.55 10.13
C GLU A 422 -7.55 -20.36 11.24
N LYS A 423 -6.34 -19.96 10.83
CA LYS A 423 -5.23 -19.71 11.75
C LYS A 423 -5.30 -18.36 12.45
N TYR A 424 -5.74 -17.31 11.77
CA TYR A 424 -5.61 -15.93 12.26
C TYR A 424 -6.93 -15.22 12.63
N SER A 425 -8.09 -15.87 12.51
CA SER A 425 -9.45 -15.30 12.74
C SER A 425 -9.63 -14.43 13.99
N ASN A 426 -8.93 -14.71 15.09
CA ASN A 426 -9.06 -13.93 16.33
C ASN A 426 -8.20 -12.66 16.36
N HIS A 427 -7.16 -12.58 15.52
CA HIS A 427 -6.21 -11.47 15.53
C HIS A 427 -6.84 -10.13 15.14
N PRO A 428 -7.70 -10.04 14.10
CA PRO A 428 -8.39 -8.80 13.77
C PRO A 428 -9.25 -8.26 14.91
N LYS A 429 -9.95 -9.15 15.63
CA LYS A 429 -10.79 -8.79 16.79
C LYS A 429 -9.96 -8.31 17.97
N LEU A 430 -8.83 -8.97 18.23
CA LEU A 430 -7.89 -8.54 19.25
C LEU A 430 -7.27 -7.17 18.91
N PHE A 431 -6.94 -6.92 17.65
CA PHE A 431 -6.44 -5.63 17.20
C PHE A 431 -7.47 -4.54 17.46
N ALA A 432 -8.70 -4.71 16.98
CA ALA A 432 -9.77 -3.73 17.16
C ALA A 432 -10.05 -3.45 18.64
N SER A 433 -10.08 -4.48 19.49
CA SER A 433 -10.27 -4.29 20.94
C SER A 433 -9.15 -3.48 21.59
N ASN A 434 -7.89 -3.74 21.24
CA ASN A 434 -6.76 -3.01 21.82
C ASN A 434 -6.64 -1.59 21.23
N PHE A 435 -6.99 -1.44 19.96
CA PHE A 435 -7.10 -0.13 19.34
C PHE A 435 -8.11 0.74 20.08
N GLU A 436 -9.31 0.21 20.39
CA GLU A 436 -10.31 0.95 21.17
C GLU A 436 -9.81 1.30 22.58
N GLU A 437 -9.06 0.41 23.23
CA GLU A 437 -8.46 0.70 24.54
C GLU A 437 -7.47 1.87 24.45
N LEU A 438 -6.54 1.85 23.48
CA LEU A 438 -5.61 2.95 23.23
C LEU A 438 -6.33 4.23 22.84
N ASN A 439 -7.40 4.13 22.05
CA ASN A 439 -8.18 5.26 21.58
C ASN A 439 -9.01 5.91 22.70
N ASN A 440 -9.19 5.22 23.83
CA ASN A 440 -9.83 5.73 25.04
C ASN A 440 -8.84 6.16 26.12
N ASP A 441 -7.54 5.90 25.94
CA ASP A 441 -6.53 6.20 26.93
C ASP A 441 -6.17 7.70 26.93
N SER A 442 -6.36 8.36 28.07
CA SER A 442 -6.05 9.77 28.25
C SER A 442 -4.58 10.13 27.97
N SER A 443 -3.61 9.23 28.22
CA SER A 443 -2.19 9.48 27.94
C SER A 443 -1.92 9.54 26.43
N ILE A 444 -2.69 8.77 25.66
CA ILE A 444 -2.63 8.73 24.19
C ILE A 444 -3.42 9.91 23.62
N ILE A 445 -4.66 10.12 24.06
CA ILE A 445 -5.51 11.23 23.61
C ILE A 445 -4.84 12.58 23.88
N GLY A 446 -4.12 12.74 24.98
CA GLY A 446 -3.41 13.98 25.32
C GLY A 446 -2.14 14.22 24.50
N ASN A 447 -1.52 13.16 23.96
CA ASN A 447 -0.20 13.23 23.31
C ASN A 447 -0.31 13.19 21.78
N ALA A 448 0.14 14.24 21.09
CA ALA A 448 0.02 14.36 19.64
C ALA A 448 0.74 13.24 18.87
N SER A 449 1.92 12.83 19.33
CA SER A 449 2.73 11.82 18.65
C SER A 449 2.20 10.42 18.85
N TYR A 450 1.65 10.11 20.03
CA TYR A 450 0.96 8.84 20.23
C TYR A 450 -0.38 8.75 19.48
N ARG A 451 -1.13 9.85 19.34
CA ARG A 451 -2.28 9.87 18.43
C ARG A 451 -1.86 9.62 16.99
N LYS A 452 -0.77 10.23 16.54
CA LYS A 452 -0.22 10.01 15.20
C LYS A 452 0.22 8.56 15.01
N LEU A 453 0.91 7.97 15.99
CA LEU A 453 1.31 6.57 15.95
C LEU A 453 0.09 5.62 15.92
N LEU A 454 -0.96 5.93 16.71
CA LEU A 454 -2.23 5.18 16.69
C LEU A 454 -2.92 5.26 15.32
N SER A 455 -2.92 6.45 14.71
CA SER A 455 -3.41 6.64 13.34
C SER A 455 -2.62 5.81 12.34
N THR A 456 -1.28 5.78 12.45
CA THR A 456 -0.43 4.96 11.58
C THR A 456 -0.82 3.48 11.68
N LEU A 457 -1.01 2.93 12.89
CA LEU A 457 -1.43 1.53 13.05
C LEU A 457 -2.86 1.28 12.55
N SER A 458 -3.77 2.25 12.69
CA SER A 458 -5.11 2.19 12.11
C SER A 458 -5.05 2.11 10.58
N ASP A 459 -4.23 2.96 9.96
CA ASP A 459 -4.05 2.97 8.51
C ASP A 459 -3.47 1.65 8.01
N ASP A 460 -2.49 1.10 8.73
CA ASP A 460 -1.89 -0.20 8.41
C ASP A 460 -2.90 -1.35 8.54
N TYR A 461 -3.74 -1.34 9.58
CA TYR A 461 -4.83 -2.31 9.72
C TYR A 461 -5.85 -2.20 8.58
N ASN A 462 -6.26 -0.99 8.23
CA ASN A 462 -7.19 -0.74 7.13
C ASN A 462 -6.60 -1.12 5.77
N ASN A 463 -5.29 -0.92 5.57
CA ASN A 463 -4.57 -1.40 4.38
C ASN A 463 -4.61 -2.93 4.29
N LEU A 464 -4.48 -3.63 5.42
CA LEU A 464 -4.60 -5.08 5.45
C LEU A 464 -6.02 -5.56 5.11
N ILE A 465 -7.06 -4.88 5.61
CA ILE A 465 -8.46 -5.16 5.24
C ILE A 465 -8.64 -4.98 3.73
N ASN A 466 -8.28 -3.81 3.22
CA ASN A 466 -8.47 -3.46 1.81
C ASN A 466 -7.80 -4.44 0.84
N ASN A 467 -6.65 -4.99 1.24
CA ASN A 467 -5.88 -5.89 0.39
C ASN A 467 -6.29 -7.37 0.50
N TYR A 468 -6.89 -7.83 1.62
CA TYR A 468 -7.07 -9.27 1.88
C TYR A 468 -8.46 -9.70 2.38
N ASP A 469 -9.34 -8.79 2.77
CA ASP A 469 -10.70 -9.13 3.25
C ASP A 469 -11.58 -9.72 2.14
N ASN A 470 -11.37 -9.29 0.89
CA ASN A 470 -12.06 -9.83 -0.29
C ASN A 470 -11.63 -11.26 -0.68
N ILE A 471 -10.58 -11.81 -0.05
CA ILE A 471 -9.96 -13.07 -0.48
C ILE A 471 -10.20 -14.21 0.52
N ASN A 472 -10.30 -13.92 1.82
CA ASN A 472 -10.55 -14.94 2.83
C ASN A 472 -11.44 -14.38 3.94
N SER A 473 -12.57 -15.05 4.19
CA SER A 473 -13.63 -14.87 5.21
C SER A 473 -13.18 -14.59 6.68
N CYS A 474 -12.20 -13.74 6.91
CA CYS A 474 -11.77 -13.26 8.22
C CYS A 474 -12.71 -12.14 8.63
N ASP A 475 -13.30 -12.25 9.81
CA ASP A 475 -14.13 -11.17 10.36
C ASP A 475 -13.22 -10.06 10.90
N PHE A 476 -13.00 -9.01 10.09
CA PHE A 476 -12.26 -7.80 10.44
C PHE A 476 -13.20 -6.72 10.98
N PRO A 477 -13.18 -6.40 12.28
CA PRO A 477 -14.01 -5.32 12.80
C PRO A 477 -13.55 -3.95 12.28
N THR A 478 -14.52 -3.08 12.00
CA THR A 478 -14.23 -1.66 11.72
C THR A 478 -13.74 -0.96 12.98
N LEU A 479 -12.73 -0.10 12.82
CA LEU A 479 -12.17 0.71 13.90
C LEU A 479 -12.95 2.01 14.07
N SER A 480 -13.02 2.54 15.30
CA SER A 480 -13.50 3.92 15.51
C SER A 480 -12.47 4.96 15.04
N PRO A 481 -12.88 6.19 14.71
CA PRO A 481 -11.95 7.27 14.43
C PRO A 481 -11.04 7.58 15.62
N VAL A 482 -9.77 7.91 15.37
CA VAL A 482 -8.82 8.29 16.42
C VAL A 482 -9.30 9.56 17.13
N LYS A 483 -9.44 9.50 18.47
CA LYS A 483 -9.90 10.61 19.29
C LYS A 483 -8.86 11.71 19.38
N THR A 484 -9.31 12.95 19.31
CA THR A 484 -8.46 14.14 19.45
C THR A 484 -8.76 14.90 20.73
N SER A 485 -7.72 15.49 21.33
CA SER A 485 -7.86 16.42 22.44
C SER A 485 -8.30 17.78 21.88
N SER A 486 -9.60 18.07 21.91
CA SER A 486 -10.08 19.46 21.94
C SER A 486 -11.33 19.58 22.81
N SER A 487 -11.32 20.63 23.60
CA SER A 487 -12.32 21.08 24.57
C SER A 487 -13.78 20.96 24.08
N SER A 488 -14.62 20.31 24.89
CA SER A 488 -16.08 20.50 25.01
C SER A 488 -16.76 21.37 23.93
N SER A 489 -17.53 20.76 23.02
CA SER A 489 -18.99 20.92 22.96
C SER A 489 -19.62 20.37 21.65
N ILE A 490 -20.62 19.50 21.82
CA ILE A 490 -21.79 19.29 20.95
C ILE A 490 -21.54 18.73 19.54
N ALA A 491 -21.27 17.41 19.44
CA ALA A 491 -21.69 16.59 18.28
C ALA A 491 -21.59 15.08 18.59
N SER A 492 -22.24 14.61 19.66
CA SER A 492 -22.42 13.16 19.90
C SER A 492 -23.83 12.86 20.38
N LYS A 493 -24.81 13.16 19.53
CA LYS A 493 -26.12 12.52 19.57
C LYS A 493 -26.34 11.88 18.21
N LEU A 494 -25.91 10.63 18.09
CA LEU A 494 -26.48 9.57 17.26
C LEU A 494 -25.59 8.32 17.42
N ILE A 495 -25.80 7.60 18.51
CA ILE A 495 -25.50 6.16 18.57
C ILE A 495 -26.82 5.51 18.97
N PRO A 496 -27.50 4.76 18.09
CA PRO A 496 -28.50 3.80 18.53
C PRO A 496 -27.75 2.67 19.23
N GLY A 497 -28.05 2.49 20.52
CA GLY A 497 -27.31 1.61 21.39
C GLY A 497 -27.28 0.16 20.93
N LEU A 498 -26.11 -0.46 21.10
CA LEU A 498 -25.98 -1.90 21.27
C LEU A 498 -24.94 -2.19 22.37
N SER A 499 -25.47 -2.75 23.45
CA SER A 499 -24.84 -3.67 24.39
C SER A 499 -23.83 -3.14 25.42
N VAL A 500 -24.37 -2.85 26.62
CA VAL A 500 -23.66 -2.86 27.89
C VAL A 500 -23.38 -4.31 28.28
N PHE A 501 -22.12 -4.75 28.18
CA PHE A 501 -21.59 -5.79 29.05
C PHE A 501 -20.23 -5.35 29.59
N ALA A 502 -20.26 -4.86 30.84
CA ALA A 502 -19.08 -4.76 31.67
C ALA A 502 -18.51 -6.16 31.93
N ILE A 503 -17.23 -6.38 31.66
CA ILE A 503 -16.52 -7.58 32.10
C ILE A 503 -15.18 -7.17 32.74
N PRO A 504 -15.09 -7.12 34.08
CA PRO A 504 -13.82 -7.00 34.82
C PRO A 504 -12.85 -8.18 34.63
N ALA A 505 -13.18 -9.18 33.79
CA ALA A 505 -12.40 -10.41 33.63
C ALA A 505 -11.24 -10.33 32.60
N PHE A 506 -11.11 -9.24 31.81
CA PHE A 506 -10.05 -9.12 30.80
C PHE A 506 -8.75 -8.50 31.29
N LEU A 507 -8.75 -7.80 32.44
CA LEU A 507 -7.51 -7.35 33.10
C LEU A 507 -6.63 -8.53 33.53
N GLY A 508 -7.23 -9.67 33.89
CA GLY A 508 -6.51 -10.90 34.21
C GLY A 508 -5.95 -11.63 32.98
N ILE A 509 -6.42 -11.31 31.78
CA ILE A 509 -5.99 -11.91 30.52
C ILE A 509 -4.83 -11.09 29.93
N ALA A 510 -4.94 -9.76 29.83
CA ALA A 510 -3.82 -8.94 29.35
C ALA A 510 -2.54 -9.14 30.20
N TYR A 511 -2.66 -9.18 31.53
CA TYR A 511 -1.52 -9.41 32.43
C TYR A 511 -0.96 -10.84 32.32
N LYS A 512 -1.79 -11.87 32.09
CA LYS A 512 -1.33 -13.26 32.04
C LYS A 512 -0.76 -13.68 30.68
N TYR A 513 -1.20 -13.05 29.58
CA TYR A 513 -0.66 -13.28 28.24
C TYR A 513 0.57 -12.41 27.94
N SER A 514 0.73 -11.25 28.60
CA SER A 514 1.96 -10.48 28.61
C SER A 514 3.07 -11.15 29.45
N LEU A 515 2.71 -11.92 30.48
CA LEU A 515 3.66 -12.55 31.42
C LEU A 515 4.03 -14.00 31.05
N PHE A 516 3.29 -14.67 30.14
CA PHE A 516 3.58 -16.06 29.73
C PHE A 516 3.33 -16.35 28.24
N GLY A 517 4.39 -16.23 27.43
CA GLY A 517 4.76 -17.29 26.48
C GLY A 517 4.12 -17.30 25.08
N ILE A 518 4.45 -16.32 24.24
CA ILE A 518 4.24 -16.39 22.78
C ILE A 518 5.29 -17.28 22.07
N ASP A 519 6.46 -17.51 22.69
CA ASP A 519 7.56 -18.32 22.12
C ASP A 519 7.20 -19.78 21.77
N LYS A 520 6.27 -20.39 22.51
CA LYS A 520 5.99 -21.84 22.33
C LYS A 520 5.14 -22.15 21.10
N VAL A 521 4.42 -21.17 20.54
CA VAL A 521 3.55 -21.37 19.38
C VAL A 521 4.36 -21.38 18.09
N PHE A 522 5.32 -20.47 17.95
CA PHE A 522 6.16 -20.33 16.75
C PHE A 522 7.14 -21.51 16.58
N GLN A 523 7.78 -21.99 17.66
CA GLN A 523 8.65 -23.18 17.58
C GLN A 523 7.87 -24.47 17.25
N ARG A 524 6.64 -24.64 17.78
CA ARG A 524 5.82 -25.83 17.49
C ARG A 524 5.34 -25.89 16.04
N GLN A 525 5.04 -24.76 15.40
CA GLN A 525 4.67 -24.73 13.97
C GLN A 525 5.87 -24.96 13.05
N TYR A 526 7.04 -24.38 13.36
CA TYR A 526 8.27 -24.62 12.61
C TYR A 526 8.70 -26.11 12.69
N ILE A 527 8.64 -26.73 13.88
CA ILE A 527 8.98 -28.15 14.07
C ILE A 527 7.95 -29.08 13.41
N ARG A 528 6.64 -28.78 13.48
CA ARG A 528 5.59 -29.56 12.80
C ARG A 528 5.74 -29.53 11.27
N ASN A 529 6.10 -28.38 10.70
CA ASN A 529 6.34 -28.24 9.26
C ASN A 529 7.63 -28.97 8.82
N LYS A 530 8.68 -28.96 9.66
CA LYS A 530 9.91 -29.71 9.42
C LYS A 530 9.69 -31.23 9.49
N LEU A 531 8.90 -31.71 10.46
CA LEU A 531 8.53 -33.13 10.59
C LEU A 531 7.60 -33.61 9.46
N LYS A 532 6.65 -32.78 8.99
CA LYS A 532 5.82 -33.07 7.80
C LYS A 532 6.69 -33.21 6.53
N LYS A 533 7.68 -32.35 6.34
CA LYS A 533 8.63 -32.44 5.20
C LYS A 533 9.48 -33.72 5.23
N ILE A 534 9.94 -34.15 6.40
CA ILE A 534 10.70 -35.40 6.55
C ILE A 534 9.81 -36.62 6.30
N LYS A 535 8.58 -36.62 6.85
CA LYS A 535 7.61 -37.71 6.66
C LYS A 535 7.19 -37.88 5.18
N ASN A 536 7.07 -36.78 4.43
CA ASN A 536 6.78 -36.83 3.00
C ASN A 536 7.98 -37.30 2.17
N LYS A 537 9.22 -36.96 2.56
CA LYS A 537 10.43 -37.49 1.91
C LYS A 537 10.62 -39.00 2.14
N MET A 538 10.26 -39.52 3.32
CA MET A 538 10.31 -40.96 3.60
C MET A 538 9.24 -41.77 2.84
N LYS A 539 8.07 -41.17 2.55
CA LYS A 539 7.01 -41.80 1.74
C LYS A 539 7.30 -41.85 0.23
N LEU A 540 8.28 -41.08 -0.25
CA LEU A 540 8.71 -41.07 -1.65
C LEU A 540 9.89 -42.01 -1.93
N ASN A 541 10.50 -42.57 -0.87
CA ASN A 541 11.65 -43.48 -0.94
C ASN A 541 11.31 -44.92 -0.49
N ILE A 542 10.02 -45.26 -0.44
CA ILE A 542 9.47 -46.62 -0.37
C ILE A 542 8.61 -46.78 -1.61
#